data_AF-C3YUL0-F1
#
_entry.id   AF-C3YUL0-F1
#
_cell.length_a   1.000
_cell.length_b   1.000
_cell.length_c   1.000
_cell.angle_alpha   90.00
_cell.angle_beta   90.00
_cell.angle_gamma   90.00
#
_symmetry.space_group_name_H-M   'P 1'
#
loop_
_entity.id
_entity.type
_entity.pdbx_description
1 polymer ?
#
loop_
_entity_poly.entity_id
_entity_poly.type
_entity_poly.pdbx_seq_one_letter_code
_entity_poly.pdbx_strand_id
1 'polypeptide(L)'
;MQKHTIFFSNVSLNYTLASLYERNAEALGVTNCPDKSVTGAISGSTDMGNVTHVVPGIHPMFALPTDASIHSRHFTEEAGKREAQPYALNQAKALAMTAIDVICQSQLMDTIREEFKQDLVND
;
A
#
# COMPACT_ATOMS: atom_id res chain seq x y z
N MET A 1 -30.26 6.98 19.50
CA MET A 1 -29.29 6.75 18.41
C MET A 1 -27.91 7.14 18.92
N GLN A 2 -27.05 6.18 19.23
CA GLN A 2 -25.63 6.47 19.42
C GLN A 2 -25.06 6.91 18.07
N LYS A 3 -24.53 8.12 17.99
CA LYS A 3 -23.71 8.54 16.84
C LYS A 3 -22.44 7.71 16.90
N HIS A 4 -22.28 6.73 16.02
CA HIS A 4 -20.97 6.14 15.79
C HIS A 4 -20.09 7.23 15.19
N THR A 5 -19.15 7.74 15.98
CA THR A 5 -18.10 8.62 15.47
C THR A 5 -17.21 7.77 14.55
N ILE A 6 -17.27 8.03 13.26
CA ILE A 6 -16.36 7.42 12.28
C ILE A 6 -15.01 8.14 12.44
N PHE A 7 -13.96 7.39 12.75
CA PHE A 7 -12.59 7.91 12.93
C PHE A 7 -11.63 7.15 12.01
N PHE A 8 -10.69 7.87 11.39
CA PHE A 8 -9.65 7.33 10.53
C PHE A 8 -8.30 7.52 11.20
N SER A 9 -7.60 6.42 11.47
CA SER A 9 -6.23 6.48 12.01
C SER A 9 -5.20 6.72 10.91
N ASN A 10 -3.98 7.12 11.28
CA ASN A 10 -2.84 7.09 10.36
C ASN A 10 -2.57 5.65 9.88
N VAL A 11 -2.00 5.52 8.69
CA VAL A 11 -1.50 4.23 8.22
C VAL A 11 -0.17 3.94 8.93
N SER A 12 -0.14 2.87 9.70
CA SER A 12 1.09 2.36 10.31
C SER A 12 1.75 1.38 9.33
N LEU A 13 2.88 1.80 8.73
CA LEU A 13 3.53 1.07 7.65
C LEU A 13 4.45 -0.02 8.20
N ASN A 14 4.15 -1.29 7.91
CA ASN A 14 5.09 -2.37 8.20
C ASN A 14 6.22 -2.43 7.17
N TYR A 15 7.44 -2.14 7.60
CA TYR A 15 8.61 -1.96 6.71
C TYR A 15 9.04 -3.24 5.99
N THR A 16 8.99 -4.38 6.66
CA THR A 16 9.33 -5.66 6.02
C THR A 16 8.34 -5.99 4.91
N LEU A 17 7.03 -5.87 5.16
CA LEU A 17 6.02 -6.06 4.11
C LEU A 17 6.19 -5.08 2.94
N ALA A 18 6.48 -3.81 3.24
CA ALA A 18 6.70 -2.79 2.22
C ALA A 18 7.91 -3.11 1.35
N SER A 19 9.01 -3.56 1.96
CA SER A 19 10.25 -3.91 1.25
C SER A 19 10.08 -5.13 0.34
N LEU A 20 9.32 -6.13 0.79
CA LEU A 20 8.96 -7.28 -0.04
C LEU A 20 8.11 -6.87 -1.23
N TYR A 21 7.09 -6.03 -1.01
CA TYR A 21 6.28 -5.45 -2.07
C TYR A 21 7.11 -4.67 -3.09
N GLU A 22 7.98 -3.77 -2.63
CA GLU A 22 8.88 -2.97 -3.50
C GLU A 22 9.73 -3.89 -4.39
N ARG A 23 10.40 -4.90 -3.79
CA ARG A 23 11.21 -5.88 -4.54
C ARG A 23 10.39 -6.66 -5.57
N ASN A 24 9.20 -7.12 -5.19
CA ASN A 24 8.33 -7.89 -6.08
C ASN A 24 7.77 -7.03 -7.22
N ALA A 25 7.47 -5.76 -6.96
CA ALA A 25 7.07 -4.80 -7.98
C ALA A 25 8.23 -4.50 -8.95
N GLU A 26 9.45 -4.31 -8.45
CA GLU A 26 10.66 -4.14 -9.27
C GLU A 26 10.91 -5.35 -10.19
N ALA A 27 10.76 -6.57 -9.67
CA ALA A 27 10.89 -7.80 -10.45
C ALA A 27 9.84 -7.90 -11.59
N LEU A 28 8.72 -7.20 -11.48
CA LEU A 28 7.67 -7.07 -12.50
C LEU A 28 7.89 -5.86 -13.43
N GLY A 29 9.00 -5.16 -13.31
CA GLY A 29 9.35 -3.98 -14.10
C GLY A 29 8.69 -2.68 -13.64
N VAL A 30 8.16 -2.63 -12.41
CA VAL A 30 7.64 -1.39 -11.82
C VAL A 30 8.82 -0.61 -11.24
N THR A 31 9.44 0.25 -12.05
CA THR A 31 10.67 0.98 -11.66
C THR A 31 10.46 2.47 -11.39
N ASN A 32 9.28 3.02 -11.72
CA ASN A 32 9.00 4.45 -11.64
C ASN A 32 8.21 4.81 -10.37
N CYS A 33 8.61 4.27 -9.23
CA CYS A 33 8.08 4.72 -7.96
C CYS A 33 8.53 6.18 -7.73
N PRO A 34 7.62 7.11 -7.38
CA PRO A 34 8.02 8.46 -6.99
C PRO A 34 9.05 8.36 -5.85
N ASP A 35 10.04 9.25 -5.85
CA ASP A 35 11.00 9.34 -4.76
C ASP A 35 10.25 9.38 -3.41
N LYS A 36 10.75 8.66 -2.41
CA LYS A 36 10.16 8.59 -1.06
C LYS A 36 10.00 10.00 -0.44
N SER A 37 10.82 10.96 -0.87
CA SER A 37 10.70 12.39 -0.53
C SER A 37 9.43 13.07 -1.06
N VAL A 38 8.88 12.58 -2.17
CA VAL A 38 7.64 13.06 -2.82
C VAL A 38 6.41 12.36 -2.23
N THR A 39 6.52 11.08 -1.86
CA THR A 39 5.40 10.32 -1.26
C THR A 39 5.04 10.78 0.15
N GLY A 40 5.99 11.37 0.90
CA GLY A 40 5.73 11.97 2.21
C GLY A 40 4.81 13.20 2.18
N ALA A 41 4.51 13.75 1.00
CA ALA A 41 3.62 14.90 0.82
C ALA A 41 2.17 14.52 0.44
N ILE A 42 1.88 13.23 0.26
CA ILE A 42 0.53 12.78 -0.12
C ILE A 42 -0.32 12.64 1.15
N SER A 43 -1.14 13.65 1.42
CA SER A 43 -2.17 13.59 2.45
C SER A 43 -3.44 12.93 1.89
N GLY A 44 -3.99 11.97 2.62
CA GLY A 44 -5.22 11.28 2.28
C GLY A 44 -5.85 10.64 3.51
N SER A 45 -7.13 10.28 3.41
CA SER A 45 -7.85 9.51 4.43
C SER A 45 -8.21 8.13 3.88
N THR A 46 -7.87 7.08 4.63
CA THR A 46 -8.16 5.68 4.27
C THR A 46 -8.53 4.91 5.54
N ASP A 47 -9.52 4.02 5.44
CA ASP A 47 -9.88 3.09 6.52
C ASP A 47 -8.82 2.01 6.74
N MET A 48 -7.92 1.82 5.78
CA MET A 48 -6.76 0.94 5.94
C MET A 48 -5.89 1.36 7.14
N GLY A 49 -5.89 2.64 7.51
CA GLY A 49 -5.22 3.11 8.74
C GLY A 49 -5.74 2.38 9.97
N ASN A 50 -7.07 2.27 10.12
CA ASN A 50 -7.68 1.53 11.23
C ASN A 50 -7.29 0.04 11.19
N VAL A 51 -7.18 -0.56 10.01
CA VAL A 51 -6.73 -1.96 9.85
C VAL A 51 -5.27 -2.12 10.29
N THR A 52 -4.39 -1.18 9.93
CA THR A 52 -2.97 -1.23 10.29
C THR A 52 -2.68 -1.05 11.78
N HIS A 53 -3.67 -0.68 12.61
CA HIS A 53 -3.52 -0.74 14.07
C HIS A 53 -4.01 -2.06 14.68
N VAL A 54 -4.62 -2.95 13.89
CA VAL A 54 -5.10 -4.26 14.35
C VAL A 54 -4.20 -5.39 13.85
N VAL A 55 -3.67 -5.26 12.64
CA VAL A 55 -2.77 -6.24 12.01
C VAL A 55 -1.65 -5.54 11.24
N PRO A 56 -0.49 -6.18 11.03
CA PRO A 56 0.55 -5.65 10.15
C PRO A 56 -0.02 -5.42 8.74
N GLY A 57 0.30 -4.28 8.12
CA GLY A 57 -0.20 -3.97 6.80
C GLY A 57 0.61 -2.90 6.05
N ILE A 58 0.23 -2.71 4.79
CA ILE A 58 0.80 -1.73 3.87
C ILE A 58 -0.32 -1.08 3.06
N HIS A 59 -0.10 0.13 2.57
CA HIS A 59 -1.02 0.83 1.66
C HIS A 59 -0.22 1.45 0.49
N PRO A 60 0.32 0.62 -0.42
CA PRO A 60 1.11 1.12 -1.54
C PRO A 60 0.24 1.89 -2.53
N MET A 61 0.84 2.90 -3.16
CA MET A 61 0.23 3.65 -4.26
C MET A 61 1.04 3.46 -5.53
N PHE A 62 0.36 3.48 -6.68
CA PHE A 62 0.98 3.45 -7.99
C PHE A 62 0.35 4.51 -8.90
N ALA A 63 1.11 5.00 -9.87
CA ALA A 63 0.65 6.01 -10.81
C ALA A 63 0.23 5.37 -12.15
N LEU A 64 -0.76 6.01 -12.78
CA LEU A 64 -1.04 5.84 -14.20
C LEU A 64 -0.33 6.96 -14.97
N PRO A 65 0.02 6.77 -16.25
CA PRO A 65 0.67 7.80 -17.07
C PRO A 65 -0.33 8.90 -17.49
N THR A 66 -0.80 9.68 -16.52
CA THR A 66 -1.78 10.75 -16.68
C THR A 66 -1.49 11.89 -15.70
N ASP A 67 -1.90 13.10 -16.06
CA ASP A 67 -1.94 14.28 -15.19
C ASP A 67 -3.29 14.43 -14.45
N ALA A 68 -4.22 13.50 -14.66
CA ALA A 68 -5.52 13.53 -14.02
C ALA A 68 -5.39 13.41 -12.48
N SER A 69 -6.00 14.35 -11.76
CA SER A 69 -6.07 14.29 -10.30
C SER A 69 -6.99 13.17 -9.84
N ILE A 70 -6.59 12.43 -8.80
CA ILE A 70 -7.48 11.49 -8.10
C ILE A 70 -8.74 12.22 -7.62
N HIS A 71 -9.87 11.51 -7.51
CA HIS A 71 -11.21 12.07 -7.26
C HIS A 71 -11.81 12.95 -8.38
N SER A 72 -11.33 12.83 -9.62
CA SER A 72 -11.94 13.50 -10.77
C SER A 72 -12.65 12.53 -11.72
N ARG A 73 -13.61 13.06 -12.50
CA ARG A 73 -14.22 12.30 -13.62
C ARG A 73 -13.17 11.91 -14.65
N HIS A 74 -12.20 12.79 -14.90
CA HIS A 74 -11.12 12.52 -15.82
C HIS A 74 -10.26 11.33 -15.38
N PHE A 75 -9.90 11.25 -14.10
CA PHE A 75 -9.18 10.07 -13.58
C PHE A 75 -10.02 8.79 -13.65
N THR A 76 -11.35 8.88 -13.53
CA THR A 76 -12.25 7.74 -13.74
C THR A 76 -12.14 7.21 -15.18
N GLU A 77 -12.12 8.11 -16.16
CA GLU A 77 -11.93 7.75 -17.57
C GLU A 77 -10.55 7.14 -17.80
N GLU A 78 -9.48 7.78 -17.32
CA GLU A 78 -8.09 7.30 -17.47
C GLU A 78 -7.86 5.95 -16.80
N ALA A 79 -8.33 5.75 -15.56
CA ALA A 79 -8.21 4.48 -14.86
C ALA A 79 -9.08 3.36 -15.45
N GLY A 80 -10.18 3.72 -16.13
CA GLY A 80 -11.07 2.78 -16.81
C GLY A 80 -10.54 2.26 -18.15
N LYS A 81 -9.47 2.86 -18.69
CA LYS A 81 -8.89 2.46 -19.98
C LYS A 81 -8.28 1.07 -19.94
N ARG A 82 -8.24 0.41 -21.10
CA ARG A 82 -7.62 -0.92 -21.22
C ARG A 82 -6.11 -0.84 -20.99
N GLU A 83 -5.51 0.26 -21.41
CA GLU A 83 -4.08 0.57 -21.28
C GLU A 83 -3.66 0.80 -19.83
N ALA A 84 -4.60 1.15 -18.93
CA ALA A 84 -4.35 1.31 -17.50
C ALA A 84 -4.30 -0.04 -16.74
N GLN A 85 -5.01 -1.07 -17.23
CA GLN A 85 -5.14 -2.35 -16.54
C GLN A 85 -3.82 -3.09 -16.29
N PRO A 86 -2.83 -3.09 -17.21
CA PRO A 86 -1.52 -3.68 -16.96
C PRO A 86 -0.81 -3.10 -15.72
N TYR A 87 -0.95 -1.80 -15.45
CA TYR A 87 -0.34 -1.16 -14.27
C TYR A 87 -0.94 -1.72 -12.97
N ALA A 88 -2.26 -1.82 -12.90
CA ALA A 88 -2.97 -2.41 -11.76
C ALA A 88 -2.66 -3.90 -11.60
N LEU A 89 -2.60 -4.64 -12.70
CA LEU A 89 -2.29 -6.08 -12.70
C LEU A 89 -0.88 -6.35 -12.16
N ASN A 90 0.10 -5.50 -12.46
CA ASN A 90 1.44 -5.62 -11.89
C ASN A 90 1.43 -5.41 -10.37
N GLN A 91 0.66 -4.45 -9.84
CA GLN A 91 0.56 -4.27 -8.39
C GLN A 91 -0.14 -5.46 -7.72
N ALA A 92 -1.19 -6.00 -8.35
CA ALA A 92 -1.88 -7.19 -7.85
C ALA A 92 -0.94 -8.42 -7.79
N LYS A 93 -0.10 -8.61 -8.80
CA LYS A 93 0.93 -9.66 -8.80
C LYS A 93 1.98 -9.41 -7.72
N ALA A 94 2.45 -8.18 -7.54
CA ALA A 94 3.40 -7.84 -6.48
C ALA A 94 2.84 -8.17 -5.09
N LEU A 95 1.58 -7.81 -4.81
CA LEU A 95 0.89 -8.17 -3.57
C LEU A 95 0.79 -9.69 -3.38
N ALA A 96 0.44 -10.43 -4.44
CA ALA A 96 0.35 -11.89 -4.38
C ALA A 96 1.73 -12.53 -4.12
N MET A 97 2.78 -12.04 -4.77
CA MET A 97 4.16 -12.49 -4.54
C MET A 97 4.61 -12.21 -3.10
N THR A 98 4.30 -11.02 -2.56
CA THR A 98 4.58 -10.68 -1.15
C THR A 98 3.88 -11.64 -0.19
N ALA A 99 2.61 -11.97 -0.44
CA ALA A 99 1.91 -12.96 0.37
C ALA A 99 2.58 -14.34 0.30
N ILE A 100 3.01 -14.77 -0.89
CA ILE A 100 3.74 -16.03 -1.06
C ILE A 100 5.07 -16.01 -0.29
N ASP A 101 5.84 -14.93 -0.38
CA ASP A 101 7.11 -14.79 0.36
C ASP A 101 6.91 -14.97 1.85
N VAL A 102 5.90 -14.28 2.41
CA VAL A 102 5.56 -14.35 3.84
C VAL A 102 5.08 -15.73 4.26
N ILE A 103 4.27 -16.41 3.43
CA ILE A 103 3.77 -17.77 3.72
C ILE A 103 4.91 -18.79 3.66
N CYS A 104 5.82 -18.67 2.70
CA CYS A 104 6.89 -19.64 2.46
C CYS A 104 8.13 -19.44 3.33
N GLN A 105 8.33 -18.27 3.94
CA GLN A 105 9.52 -17.95 4.73
C GLN A 105 9.11 -17.56 6.16
N SER A 106 9.05 -18.54 7.06
CA SER A 106 8.57 -18.34 8.44
C SER A 106 9.33 -17.24 9.21
N GLN A 107 10.61 -17.04 8.92
CA GLN A 107 11.43 -16.00 9.54
C GLN A 107 10.91 -14.58 9.23
N LEU A 108 10.36 -14.35 8.04
CA LEU A 108 9.79 -13.04 7.67
C LEU A 108 8.57 -12.72 8.54
N MET A 109 7.73 -13.73 8.82
CA MET A 109 6.55 -13.55 9.65
C MET A 109 6.91 -13.12 11.09
N ASP A 110 8.00 -13.66 11.63
CA ASP A 110 8.47 -13.28 12.97
C ASP A 110 8.95 -11.82 12.99
N THR A 111 9.71 -11.39 11.97
CA THR A 111 10.13 -9.99 11.81
C THR A 111 8.94 -9.05 11.65
N ILE A 112 7.98 -9.38 10.78
CA ILE A 112 6.76 -8.57 10.54
C ILE A 112 5.97 -8.36 11.84
N ARG A 113 5.81 -9.42 12.64
CA ARG A 113 5.11 -9.34 13.92
C ARG A 113 5.85 -8.49 14.94
N GLU A 114 7.17 -8.57 14.96
CA GLU A 114 7.98 -7.78 15.88
C GLU A 114 7.96 -6.30 15.53
N GLU A 115 8.12 -5.95 14.25
CA GLU A 115 7.95 -4.57 13.75
C GLU A 115 6.57 -4.02 14.14
N PHE A 116 5.50 -4.78 13.88
CA PHE A 116 4.14 -4.35 14.21
C PHE A 116 3.94 -4.05 15.71
N LYS A 117 4.52 -4.86 16.60
CA LYS A 117 4.47 -4.57 18.05
C LYS A 117 5.19 -3.28 18.41
N GLN A 118 6.33 -3.01 17.76
CA GLN A 118 7.10 -1.80 18.00
C GLN A 118 6.34 -0.57 17.50
N ASP A 119 5.71 -0.66 16.33
CA ASP A 119 4.91 0.43 15.78
C ASP A 119 3.74 0.81 16.71
N LEU A 120 3.01 -0.19 17.24
CA LEU A 120 1.91 0.05 18.19
C LEU A 120 2.34 0.64 19.55
N VAL A 121 3.61 0.49 19.94
CA VAL A 121 4.14 1.11 21.17
C VAL A 121 4.50 2.58 20.92
N ASN A 122 4.78 2.94 19.67
CA ASN A 122 5.26 4.27 19.28
C ASN A 122 4.15 5.19 18.74
N ASP A 123 2.95 4.67 18.44
CA ASP A 123 1.71 5.41 18.11
C ASP A 123 1.05 6.02 19.36
#